data_AF-A0A2N6GM20-F1
#
_entry.id   AF-A0A2N6GM20-F1
#
_cell.length_a   1.000
_cell.length_b   1.000
_cell.length_c   1.000
_cell.angle_alpha   90.00
_cell.angle_beta   90.00
_cell.angle_gamma   90.00
#
_symmetry.space_group_name_H-M   'P 1'
#
loop_
_entity.id
_entity.type
_entity.pdbx_description
1 polymer ?
#
loop_
_entity_poly.entity_id
_entity_poly.type
_entity_poly.pdbx_seq_one_letter_code
_entity_poly.pdbx_strand_id
1 'polypeptide(L)' 'MGQDNSPNQSIPWSDLSISSLEADIAYFDARLALLRETPSSYYQEAQIRAYKELENVLGEHLRRLRHARGMTWKKAKS' A
#
# COMPACT_ATOMS: atom_id res chain seq x y z
N MET A 1 -19.86 -24.65 -18.97
CA MET A 1 -18.91 -23.55 -19.21
C MET A 1 -19.25 -22.45 -18.22
N GLY A 2 -18.55 -22.40 -17.08
CA GLY A 2 -18.73 -21.34 -16.09
C GLY A 2 -17.93 -20.13 -16.55
N GLN A 3 -18.62 -19.02 -16.84
CA GLN A 3 -17.94 -17.76 -17.07
C GLN A 3 -17.40 -17.27 -15.72
N ASP A 4 -16.09 -17.40 -15.54
CA ASP A 4 -15.34 -16.64 -14.55
C ASP A 4 -15.47 -15.16 -14.91
N ASN A 5 -16.40 -14.50 -14.24
CA ASN A 5 -16.67 -13.08 -14.37
C ASN A 5 -16.03 -12.34 -13.20
N SER A 6 -14.75 -12.64 -12.91
CA SER A 6 -13.96 -11.86 -11.97
C SER A 6 -13.74 -10.46 -12.55
N PRO A 7 -14.30 -9.39 -11.96
CA PRO A 7 -14.04 -8.06 -12.46
C PRO A 7 -12.56 -7.78 -12.24
N ASN A 8 -11.83 -7.49 -13.32
CA ASN A 8 -10.48 -6.96 -13.29
C ASN A 8 -10.54 -5.55 -12.67
N GLN A 9 -10.70 -5.47 -11.36
CA GLN A 9 -10.74 -4.23 -10.59
C GLN A 9 -9.30 -3.83 -10.25
N SER A 10 -8.50 -3.52 -11.26
CA SER A 10 -7.32 -2.68 -11.04
C SER A 10 -7.83 -1.27 -10.75
N ILE A 11 -8.17 -1.00 -9.48
CA ILE A 11 -8.47 0.36 -9.05
C ILE A 11 -7.24 1.21 -9.42
N PRO A 12 -7.38 2.21 -10.32
CA PRO A 12 -6.26 3.03 -10.69
C PRO A 12 -5.74 3.72 -9.43
N TRP A 13 -4.41 3.80 -9.30
CA TRP A 13 -3.75 4.34 -8.12
C TRP A 13 -4.22 5.77 -7.76
N SER A 14 -4.72 6.51 -8.75
CA SER A 14 -5.34 7.83 -8.60
C SER A 14 -6.63 7.84 -7.78
N ASP A 15 -7.33 6.71 -7.68
CA ASP A 15 -8.59 6.55 -6.94
C ASP A 15 -8.41 5.88 -5.57
N LEU A 16 -7.18 5.52 -5.19
CA LEU A 16 -6.89 4.97 -3.88
C LEU A 16 -7.10 6.05 -2.81
N SER A 17 -8.08 5.82 -1.94
CA SER A 17 -8.31 6.69 -0.79
C SER A 17 -7.13 6.63 0.19
N ILE A 18 -6.93 7.70 0.98
CA ILE A 18 -5.94 7.72 2.07
C ILE A 18 -6.09 6.49 2.98
N SER A 19 -7.32 6.12 3.32
CA SER A 19 -7.61 4.97 4.18
C SER A 19 -7.25 3.63 3.54
N SER A 20 -7.42 3.49 2.23
CA SER A 20 -7.00 2.30 1.49
C SER A 20 -5.47 2.13 1.52
N LEU A 21 -4.74 3.22 1.27
CA LEU A 21 -3.28 3.23 1.34
C LEU A 21 -2.75 2.93 2.74
N GLU A 22 -3.41 3.48 3.78
CA GLU A 22 -3.07 3.19 5.18
C GLU A 22 -3.28 1.72 5.53
N ALA A 23 -4.37 1.11 5.02
CA ALA A 23 -4.65 -0.31 5.23
C ALA A 23 -3.61 -1.21 4.53
N ASP A 24 -3.22 -0.88 3.30
CA ASP A 24 -2.22 -1.64 2.55
C ASP A 24 -0.84 -1.60 3.24
N ILE A 25 -0.42 -0.41 3.70
CA ILE A 25 0.82 -0.23 4.46
C ILE A 25 0.78 -1.05 5.75
N ALA A 26 -0.31 -0.97 6.52
CA ALA A 26 -0.45 -1.72 7.76
C ALA A 26 -0.42 -3.25 7.53
N TYR A 27 -1.01 -3.71 6.43
CA TYR A 27 -0.94 -5.12 6.03
C TYR A 27 0.50 -5.55 5.70
N PHE A 28 1.25 -4.74 4.95
CA PHE A 28 2.63 -5.07 4.61
C PHE A 28 3.55 -5.10 5.83
N ASP A 29 3.40 -4.16 6.77
CA ASP A 29 4.14 -4.14 8.02
C ASP A 29 3.86 -5.41 8.86
N ALA A 30 2.58 -5.75 9.03
CA ALA A 30 2.18 -6.97 9.73
C ALA A 30 2.74 -8.23 9.05
N ARG A 31 2.74 -8.28 7.70
CA ARG A 31 3.28 -9.41 6.95
C ARG A 31 4.79 -9.52 7.09
N LEU A 32 5.50 -8.39 7.09
CA LEU A 32 6.95 -8.34 7.32
C LEU A 32 7.32 -8.82 8.73
N ALA A 33 6.53 -8.48 9.74
CA ALA A 33 6.73 -8.96 11.10
C ALA A 33 6.66 -10.50 11.17
N LEU A 34 5.61 -11.09 10.57
CA LEU A 34 5.44 -12.55 10.51
C LEU A 34 6.59 -13.25 9.75
N LEU A 35 7.05 -12.65 8.66
CA LEU A 35 8.16 -13.20 7.87
C LEU A 35 9.52 -13.11 8.58
N ARG A 36 9.66 -12.40 9.70
CA ARG A 36 10.93 -12.37 10.46
C ARG A 36 11.03 -13.49 11.49
N GLU A 37 9.91 -14.14 11.81
CA GLU A 37 9.83 -15.19 12.84
C GLU A 37 10.09 -16.60 12.27
N THR A 38 10.13 -16.75 10.94
CA THR A 38 10.29 -18.04 10.25
C THR A 38 11.70 -18.29 9.72
N PRO A 39 12.18 -19.56 9.67
CA PRO A 39 13.51 -19.91 9.14
C PRO A 39 13.67 -19.48 7.67
N SER A 40 14.78 -18.82 7.35
CA SER A 40 14.98 -18.16 6.04
C SER A 40 14.97 -19.14 4.85
N SER A 41 14.11 -18.85 3.87
CA SER A 41 14.17 -19.43 2.51
C SER A 41 14.35 -18.34 1.45
N TYR A 42 14.86 -18.69 0.26
CA TYR A 42 14.98 -17.75 -0.86
C TYR A 42 13.63 -17.10 -1.25
N TYR A 43 12.52 -17.83 -1.10
CA TYR A 43 11.18 -17.29 -1.35
C TYR A 43 10.76 -16.25 -0.30
N GLN A 44 11.15 -16.46 0.95
CA GLN A 44 10.87 -15.52 2.04
C GLN A 44 11.69 -14.25 1.90
N GLU A 45 12.96 -14.37 1.49
CA GLU A 45 13.78 -13.20 1.17
C GLU A 45 13.19 -12.39 0.01
N ALA A 46 12.68 -13.06 -1.03
CA ALA A 46 11.99 -12.40 -2.13
C ALA A 46 10.72 -11.68 -1.65
N GLN A 47 9.92 -12.32 -0.79
CA GLN A 47 8.75 -11.69 -0.17
C GLN A 47 9.13 -10.46 0.65
N ILE A 48 10.18 -10.55 1.48
CA ILE A 48 10.64 -9.42 2.29
C ILE A 48 11.07 -8.24 1.41
N ARG A 49 11.82 -8.50 0.32
CA ARG A 49 12.22 -7.46 -0.63
C ARG A 49 11.00 -6.79 -1.27
N ALA A 50 10.03 -7.58 -1.72
CA ALA A 50 8.83 -7.07 -2.36
C ALA A 50 7.97 -6.22 -1.40
N TYR A 51 7.66 -6.73 -0.21
CA TYR A 51 6.81 -6.01 0.75
C TYR A 51 7.47 -4.72 1.24
N LYS A 52 8.78 -4.71 1.48
CA LYS A 52 9.51 -3.48 1.84
C LYS A 52 9.41 -2.42 0.74
N GLU A 53 9.58 -2.81 -0.53
CA GLU A 53 9.52 -1.85 -1.62
C GLU A 53 8.10 -1.30 -1.80
N LEU A 54 7.09 -2.15 -1.70
CA LEU A 54 5.68 -1.73 -1.76
C LEU A 54 5.31 -0.79 -0.61
N GLU A 55 5.71 -1.11 0.62
CA GLU A 55 5.53 -0.25 1.79
C GLU A 55 6.15 1.14 1.58
N ASN A 56 7.39 1.20 1.07
CA ASN A 56 8.08 2.46 0.78
C ASN A 56 7.35 3.31 -0.27
N VAL A 57 6.98 2.70 -1.40
CA VAL A 57 6.31 3.41 -2.50
C VAL A 57 4.94 3.94 -2.06
N LEU A 58 4.15 3.11 -1.37
CA LEU A 58 2.84 3.52 -0.85
C LEU A 58 2.97 4.56 0.26
N GLY A 59 3.93 4.41 1.17
CA GLY A 59 4.21 5.38 2.22
C GLY A 59 4.56 6.76 1.66
N GLU A 60 5.37 6.80 0.61
CA GLU A 60 5.70 8.03 -0.09
C GLU A 60 4.47 8.66 -0.77
N HIS A 61 3.64 7.84 -1.42
CA HIS A 61 2.42 8.31 -2.06
C HIS A 61 1.43 8.88 -1.03
N LEU A 62 1.21 8.17 0.08
CA LEU A 62 0.38 8.61 1.20
C LEU A 62 0.90 9.92 1.81
N ARG A 63 2.21 10.07 1.97
CA ARG A 63 2.83 11.31 2.44
C ARG A 63 2.49 12.47 1.52
N ARG A 64 2.64 12.31 0.20
CA ARG A 64 2.30 13.35 -0.79
C ARG A 64 0.82 13.72 -0.74
N LEU A 65 -0.07 12.73 -0.67
CA LEU A 65 -1.52 12.97 -0.56
C LEU A 65 -1.90 13.73 0.72
N ARG A 66 -1.32 13.36 1.86
CA ARG A 66 -1.51 14.08 3.14
C ARG A 66 -1.03 15.52 3.06
N HIS A 67 0.12 15.76 2.44
CA HIS A 67 0.64 17.12 2.22
C HIS A 67 -0.26 17.95 1.30
N ALA A 68 -0.72 17.36 0.18
CA ALA A 68 -1.64 18.02 -0.73
C ALA A 68 -2.96 18.40 -0.03
N ARG A 69 -3.54 17.48 0.75
CA ARG A 69 -4.76 17.74 1.52
C ARG A 69 -4.57 18.76 2.65
N GLY A 70 -3.39 18.80 3.26
CA GLY A 70 -3.04 19.81 4.25
C GLY A 70 -2.85 21.21 3.65
N MET A 71 -2.36 21.30 2.40
CA MET A 71 -2.23 22.57 1.67
C MET A 71 -3.58 23.12 1.19
N THR A 72 -4.50 22.26 0.72
CA THR A 72 -5.82 22.71 0.25
C THR A 72 -6.65 23.33 1.38
N TRP A 73 -6.55 22.79 2.60
CA TRP A 73 -7.22 23.36 3.77
C TRP A 73 -6.65 24.73 4.20
N LYS A 74 -5.34 24.95 4.06
CA LYS A 74 -4.71 26.25 4.37
C LYS A 74 -5.08 27.34 3.37
N LYS A 75 -5.26 26.99 2.09
CA LYS A 75 -5.67 27.93 1.04
C LYS A 75 -7.15 28.32 1.13
N ALA A 76 -8.01 27.43 1.65
CA ALA A 76 -9.43 27.70 1.86
C ALA A 76 -9.72 28.58 3.09
N LYS A 77 -8.72 28.86 3.93
CA LYS A 77 -8.83 29.65 5.17
C LYS A 77 -8.08 30.99 5.11
N SER A 78 -7.50 31.35 3.96
CA SER A 78 -6.75 32.59 3.74
C SER A 78 -7.45 33.51 2.76
#